data_AF-A0A0B2PAV1-F1
#
_entry.id   AF-A0A0B2PAV1-F1
#
_cell.length_a   1.000
_cell.length_b   1.000
_cell.length_c   1.000
_cell.angle_alpha   90.00
_cell.angle_beta   90.00
_cell.angle_gamma   90.00
#
_symmetry.space_group_name_H-M   'P 1'
#
loop_
_entity.id
_entity.type
_entity.pdbx_description
1 polymer ?
#
loop_
_entity_poly.entity_id
_entity_poly.type
_entity_poly.pdbx_seq_one_letter_code
_entity_poly.pdbx_strand_id
1 'polypeptide(L)'
;MVDELTIEEEAERKVGWLLKTIFFVTAGVAGYHFFPYMGDNLMQQSVSLLRVKDPLFKRMGASRLARFAVDDERRKKIVEMGGAKELLNMLSTAKDDRTRKEALHALDALSQSDEALASLHHAGAISVIRSAPNSLEDAEVERFKLSLMKRFQDLRYDDVSS
;
A
#
# COMPACT_ATOMS: atom_id res chain seq x y z
N MET A 1 -32.98 8.89 54.19
CA MET A 1 -31.53 9.21 54.21
C MET A 1 -30.66 8.04 53.76
N VAL A 2 -30.56 6.91 54.48
CA VAL A 2 -29.72 5.77 54.03
C VAL A 2 -30.24 5.13 52.73
N ASP A 3 -31.56 4.96 52.64
CA ASP A 3 -32.22 4.34 51.48
C ASP A 3 -32.17 5.23 50.20
N GLU A 4 -32.02 6.54 50.40
CA GLU A 4 -32.04 7.54 49.33
C GLU A 4 -30.66 7.64 48.65
N LEU A 5 -29.59 7.61 49.45
CA LEU A 5 -28.20 7.52 48.97
C LEU A 5 -27.95 6.23 48.18
N THR A 6 -28.52 5.10 48.63
CA THR A 6 -28.36 3.82 47.92
C THR A 6 -29.09 3.77 46.58
N ILE A 7 -30.24 4.45 46.46
CA ILE A 7 -30.98 4.55 45.20
C ILE A 7 -30.21 5.44 44.20
N GLU A 8 -29.60 6.51 44.68
CA GLU A 8 -28.79 7.43 43.86
C GLU A 8 -27.53 6.76 43.30
N GLU A 9 -26.77 6.03 44.14
CA GLU A 9 -25.58 5.27 43.70
C GLU A 9 -25.94 4.19 42.66
N GLU A 10 -27.08 3.51 42.82
CA GLU A 10 -27.52 2.51 41.85
C GLU A 10 -27.94 3.14 40.52
N ALA A 11 -28.58 4.31 40.56
CA ALA A 11 -28.95 5.08 39.37
C ALA A 11 -27.70 5.53 38.59
N GLU A 12 -26.70 6.08 39.28
CA GLU A 12 -25.43 6.49 38.67
C GLU A 12 -24.70 5.31 38.02
N ARG A 13 -24.67 4.14 38.69
CA ARG A 13 -24.07 2.92 38.13
C ARG A 13 -24.78 2.47 36.86
N LYS A 14 -26.11 2.51 36.83
CA LYS A 14 -26.92 2.15 35.65
C LYS A 14 -26.69 3.13 34.50
N VAL A 15 -26.66 4.43 34.80
CA VAL A 15 -26.34 5.48 33.82
C VAL A 15 -24.93 5.30 33.26
N GLY A 16 -23.94 5.04 34.11
CA GLY A 16 -22.57 4.77 33.68
C GLY A 16 -22.46 3.54 32.79
N TRP A 17 -23.23 2.48 33.07
CA TRP A 17 -23.27 1.29 32.21
C TRP A 17 -23.97 1.57 30.88
N LEU A 18 -25.06 2.34 30.88
CA LEU A 18 -25.74 2.79 29.66
C LEU A 18 -24.85 3.66 28.77
N LEU A 19 -24.10 4.59 29.35
CA LEU A 19 -23.16 5.42 28.59
C LEU A 19 -22.05 4.59 27.95
N LYS A 20 -21.53 3.58 28.67
CA LYS A 20 -20.54 2.64 28.13
C LYS A 20 -21.09 1.86 26.95
N THR A 21 -22.32 1.34 27.03
CA THR A 21 -22.90 0.58 25.91
C THR A 21 -23.11 1.47 24.69
N ILE A 22 -23.61 2.68 24.87
CA ILE A 22 -23.73 3.67 23.78
C ILE A 22 -22.35 3.94 23.15
N PHE A 23 -21.31 4.14 23.96
CA PHE A 23 -19.96 4.38 23.45
C PHE A 23 -19.43 3.18 22.66
N PHE A 24 -19.50 1.95 23.19
CA PHE A 24 -18.98 0.77 22.49
C PHE A 24 -19.72 0.50 21.18
N VAL A 25 -21.05 0.67 21.15
CA VAL A 25 -21.85 0.54 19.93
C VAL A 25 -21.42 1.61 18.91
N THR A 26 -21.35 2.86 19.33
CA THR A 26 -21.01 3.98 18.43
C THR A 26 -19.58 3.86 17.91
N ALA A 27 -18.63 3.52 18.78
CA ALA A 27 -17.24 3.30 18.40
C ALA A 27 -17.07 2.09 17.47
N GLY A 28 -17.82 1.01 17.69
CA GLY A 28 -17.84 -0.15 16.81
C GLY A 28 -18.38 0.17 15.42
N VAL A 29 -19.50 0.88 15.33
CA VAL A 29 -20.09 1.35 14.07
C VAL A 29 -19.16 2.30 13.34
N ALA A 30 -18.60 3.29 14.05
CA ALA A 30 -17.62 4.20 13.49
C ALA A 30 -16.37 3.46 13.00
N GLY A 31 -15.85 2.51 13.78
CA GLY A 31 -14.75 1.64 13.37
C GLY A 31 -15.07 0.90 12.07
N TYR A 32 -16.23 0.26 11.97
CA TYR A 32 -16.64 -0.45 10.77
C TYR A 32 -16.75 0.47 9.54
N HIS A 33 -17.30 1.67 9.69
CA HIS A 33 -17.46 2.62 8.59
C HIS A 33 -16.18 3.34 8.19
N PHE A 34 -15.36 3.80 9.13
CA PHE A 34 -14.21 4.68 8.84
C PHE A 34 -12.90 3.93 8.63
N PHE A 35 -12.71 2.76 9.26
CA PHE A 35 -11.46 2.01 9.18
C PHE A 35 -11.05 1.62 7.75
N PRO A 36 -11.97 1.22 6.85
CA PRO A 36 -11.62 0.95 5.45
C PRO A 36 -11.07 2.17 4.69
N TYR A 37 -11.53 3.38 5.01
CA TYR A 37 -11.15 4.61 4.30
C TYR A 37 -9.93 5.32 4.90
N MET A 38 -9.58 5.03 6.16
CA MET A 38 -8.45 5.65 6.84
C MET A 38 -7.10 5.24 6.20
N GLY A 39 -7.01 4.02 5.67
CA GLY A 39 -5.83 3.53 4.95
C GLY A 39 -5.68 4.15 3.55
N ASP A 40 -6.81 4.39 2.87
CA ASP A 40 -6.81 4.80 1.47
C ASP A 40 -6.23 6.21 1.28
N ASN A 41 -6.50 7.14 2.21
CA ASN A 41 -5.87 8.47 2.17
C ASN A 41 -4.34 8.39 2.32
N LEU A 42 -3.84 7.50 3.19
CA LEU A 42 -2.39 7.30 3.35
C LEU A 42 -1.76 6.63 2.12
N MET A 43 -2.47 5.71 1.46
CA MET A 43 -2.06 5.15 0.18
C MET A 43 -1.97 6.25 -0.89
N GLN A 44 -3.00 7.08 -1.00
CA GLN A 44 -3.04 8.16 -1.98
C GLN A 44 -1.96 9.22 -1.75
N GLN A 45 -1.68 9.55 -0.48
CA GLN A 45 -0.53 10.38 -0.13
C GLN A 45 0.79 9.73 -0.53
N SER A 46 0.92 8.41 -0.34
CA SER A 46 2.12 7.66 -0.73
C SER A 46 2.32 7.67 -2.25
N VAL A 47 1.25 7.55 -3.04
CA VAL A 47 1.29 7.75 -4.50
C VAL A 47 1.72 9.18 -4.85
N SER A 48 1.18 10.18 -4.15
CA SER A 48 1.53 11.59 -4.38
C SER A 48 3.01 11.88 -4.11
N LEU A 49 3.62 11.22 -3.12
CA LEU A 49 5.05 11.33 -2.84
C LEU A 49 5.94 10.82 -3.98
N LEU A 50 5.46 9.93 -4.87
CA LEU A 50 6.24 9.45 -6.02
C LEU A 50 6.47 10.56 -7.07
N ARG A 51 5.60 11.58 -7.09
CA ARG A 51 5.62 12.68 -8.07
C ARG A 51 6.51 13.84 -7.69
N VAL A 52 6.92 13.94 -6.41
CA VAL A 52 7.75 15.05 -5.93
C VAL A 52 9.17 14.93 -6.46
N LYS A 53 9.91 16.05 -6.51
CA LYS A 53 11.26 16.07 -7.11
C LYS A 53 12.30 15.33 -6.27
N ASP A 54 12.21 15.43 -4.95
CA ASP A 54 13.22 14.93 -4.03
C ASP A 54 13.15 13.39 -3.91
N PRO A 55 14.23 12.66 -4.24
CA PRO A 55 14.28 11.20 -4.18
C PRO A 55 14.00 10.62 -2.79
N LEU A 56 14.25 11.35 -1.70
CA LEU A 56 13.93 10.89 -0.35
C LEU A 56 12.44 10.64 -0.17
N PHE A 57 11.61 11.59 -0.59
CA PHE A 57 10.16 11.47 -0.48
C PHE A 57 9.61 10.41 -1.44
N LYS A 58 10.14 10.29 -2.65
CA LYS A 58 9.78 9.20 -3.58
C LYS A 58 10.01 7.83 -2.94
N ARG A 59 11.18 7.62 -2.33
CA ARG A 59 11.53 6.40 -1.60
C ARG A 59 10.56 6.13 -0.45
N MET A 60 10.22 7.17 0.33
CA MET A 60 9.24 7.05 1.41
C MET A 60 7.86 6.63 0.89
N GLY A 61 7.41 7.21 -0.23
CA GLY A 61 6.15 6.83 -0.88
C GLY A 61 6.16 5.38 -1.33
N ALA A 62 7.19 4.96 -2.07
CA ALA A 62 7.32 3.59 -2.57
C ALA A 62 7.38 2.57 -1.43
N SER A 63 8.20 2.83 -0.40
CA SER A 63 8.31 1.98 0.79
C SER A 63 6.97 1.80 1.51
N ARG A 64 6.18 2.86 1.64
CA ARG A 64 4.83 2.78 2.21
C ARG A 64 3.87 1.97 1.34
N LEU A 65 3.90 2.14 0.02
CA LEU A 65 3.07 1.37 -0.89
C LEU A 65 3.38 -0.12 -0.82
N ALA A 66 4.66 -0.50 -0.76
CA ALA A 66 5.06 -1.90 -0.54
C ALA A 66 4.44 -2.47 0.75
N ARG A 67 4.42 -1.68 1.84
CA ARG A 67 3.81 -2.07 3.12
C ARG A 67 2.29 -2.11 3.11
N PHE A 68 1.63 -1.36 2.22
CA PHE A 68 0.18 -1.42 2.05
C PHE A 68 -0.24 -2.59 1.14
N ALA A 69 0.62 -3.05 0.24
CA ALA A 69 0.37 -4.13 -0.71
C ALA A 69 0.41 -5.54 -0.06
N VAL A 70 -0.35 -5.75 1.02
CA VAL A 70 -0.36 -7.01 1.80
C VAL A 70 -1.41 -8.03 1.34
N ASP A 71 -2.42 -7.58 0.60
CA ASP A 71 -3.49 -8.41 0.04
C ASP A 71 -3.93 -7.85 -1.32
N ASP A 72 -4.68 -8.65 -2.07
CA ASP A 72 -5.06 -8.31 -3.45
C ASP A 72 -5.99 -7.09 -3.54
N GLU A 73 -6.87 -6.90 -2.57
CA GLU A 73 -7.77 -5.75 -2.52
C GLU A 73 -6.98 -4.45 -2.35
N ARG A 74 -6.00 -4.42 -1.44
CA ARG A 74 -5.13 -3.26 -1.27
C ARG A 74 -4.23 -3.03 -2.48
N ARG A 75 -3.76 -4.09 -3.15
CA ARG A 75 -2.97 -3.96 -4.39
C ARG A 75 -3.78 -3.35 -5.51
N LYS A 76 -5.03 -3.81 -5.67
CA LYS A 76 -5.98 -3.24 -6.61
C LYS A 76 -6.20 -1.76 -6.35
N LYS A 77 -6.46 -1.36 -5.09
CA LYS A 77 -6.59 0.06 -4.72
C LYS A 77 -5.36 0.89 -5.09
N ILE A 78 -4.14 0.39 -4.83
CA ILE A 78 -2.91 1.09 -5.22
C ILE A 78 -2.84 1.27 -6.74
N VAL A 79 -3.25 0.27 -7.52
CA VAL A 79 -3.31 0.34 -8.99
C VAL A 79 -4.35 1.37 -9.45
N GLU A 80 -5.56 1.34 -8.88
CA GLU A 80 -6.65 2.30 -9.18
C GLU A 80 -6.26 3.76 -8.88
N MET A 81 -5.47 3.96 -7.82
CA MET A 81 -4.88 5.26 -7.47
C MET A 81 -3.77 5.72 -8.44
N GLY A 82 -3.38 4.88 -9.41
CA GLY A 82 -2.30 5.13 -10.37
C GLY A 82 -0.91 4.79 -9.85
N GLY A 83 -0.80 4.13 -8.70
CA GLY A 83 0.48 3.79 -8.07
C GLY A 83 1.40 2.96 -8.96
N ALA A 84 0.86 2.01 -9.74
CA ALA A 84 1.64 1.20 -10.68
C ALA A 84 2.39 2.08 -11.71
N LYS A 85 1.69 3.01 -12.37
CA LYS A 85 2.28 3.91 -13.36
C LYS A 85 3.31 4.84 -12.73
N GLU A 86 3.03 5.38 -11.55
CA GLU A 86 3.95 6.28 -10.85
C GLU A 86 5.21 5.57 -10.36
N LEU A 87 5.12 4.31 -9.91
CA LEU A 87 6.26 3.49 -9.54
C LEU A 87 7.15 3.16 -10.74
N LEU A 88 6.55 2.85 -11.90
CA LEU A 88 7.31 2.64 -13.14
C LEU A 88 8.00 3.93 -13.60
N ASN A 89 7.33 5.08 -13.51
CA ASN A 89 7.92 6.39 -13.79
C ASN A 89 9.09 6.68 -12.83
N MET A 90 8.91 6.42 -11.53
CA MET A 90 9.98 6.54 -10.52
C MET A 90 11.18 5.66 -10.87
N LEU A 91 10.96 4.39 -11.25
CA LEU A 91 12.02 3.47 -11.65
C LEU A 91 12.77 3.98 -12.90
N SER A 92 12.03 4.41 -13.93
CA SER A 92 12.61 4.89 -15.19
C SER A 92 13.45 6.17 -15.04
N THR A 93 13.16 6.98 -14.02
CA THR A 93 13.82 8.29 -13.79
C THR A 93 14.82 8.27 -12.63
N ALA A 94 14.97 7.13 -11.95
CA ALA A 94 15.85 7.00 -10.79
C ALA A 94 17.33 7.10 -11.19
N LYS A 95 18.06 7.99 -10.50
CA LYS A 95 19.50 8.23 -10.73
C LYS A 95 20.41 7.46 -9.79
N ASP A 96 19.85 6.90 -8.72
CA ASP A 96 20.58 6.21 -7.66
C ASP A 96 19.93 4.87 -7.31
N ASP A 97 20.76 3.98 -6.75
CA ASP A 97 20.42 2.58 -6.51
C ASP A 97 19.36 2.43 -5.42
N ARG A 98 19.39 3.29 -4.40
CA ARG A 98 18.40 3.29 -3.32
C ARG A 98 17.01 3.61 -3.85
N THR A 99 16.89 4.60 -4.74
CA THR A 99 15.62 4.95 -5.38
C THR A 99 15.14 3.82 -6.29
N ARG A 100 16.04 3.19 -7.08
CA ARG A 100 15.67 2.03 -7.91
C ARG A 100 15.19 0.86 -7.06
N LYS A 101 15.87 0.57 -5.96
CA LYS A 101 15.49 -0.51 -5.04
C LYS A 101 14.08 -0.31 -4.49
N GLU A 102 13.77 0.85 -3.92
CA GLU A 102 12.44 1.08 -3.33
C GLU A 102 11.32 1.00 -4.38
N ALA A 103 11.57 1.49 -5.60
CA ALA A 103 10.62 1.34 -6.69
C ALA A 103 10.41 -0.12 -7.07
N LEU A 104 11.49 -0.89 -7.26
CA LEU A 104 11.43 -2.31 -7.60
C LEU A 104 10.79 -3.16 -6.50
N HIS A 105 11.09 -2.87 -5.23
CA HIS A 105 10.48 -3.54 -4.08
C HIS A 105 8.96 -3.32 -4.05
N ALA A 106 8.49 -2.08 -4.26
CA ALA A 106 7.07 -1.79 -4.32
C ALA A 106 6.38 -2.44 -5.53
N LEU A 107 7.04 -2.46 -6.70
CA LEU A 107 6.54 -3.16 -7.89
C LEU A 107 6.45 -4.67 -7.65
N ASP A 108 7.47 -5.28 -7.03
CA ASP A 108 7.47 -6.70 -6.67
C ASP A 108 6.33 -7.03 -5.70
N ALA A 109 6.09 -6.18 -4.70
CA ALA A 109 4.95 -6.32 -3.79
C ALA A 109 3.60 -6.24 -4.51
N LEU A 110 3.43 -5.35 -5.49
CA LEU A 110 2.20 -5.30 -6.32
C LEU A 110 2.06 -6.53 -7.21
N SER A 111 3.17 -7.04 -7.76
CA SER A 111 3.19 -8.15 -8.72
C SER A 111 2.64 -9.47 -8.18
N GLN A 112 2.52 -9.60 -6.86
CA GLN A 112 2.02 -10.77 -6.18
C GLN A 112 0.48 -10.95 -6.32
N SER A 113 -0.22 -10.03 -6.99
CA SER A 113 -1.61 -10.18 -7.45
C SER A 113 -1.63 -10.24 -8.98
N ASP A 114 -2.39 -11.18 -9.56
CA ASP A 114 -2.46 -11.33 -11.03
C ASP A 114 -3.13 -10.13 -11.71
N GLU A 115 -4.14 -9.50 -11.08
CA GLU A 115 -4.80 -8.28 -11.58
C GLU A 115 -3.85 -7.08 -11.59
N ALA A 116 -3.08 -6.91 -10.51
CA ALA A 116 -2.09 -5.84 -10.43
C ALA A 116 -0.91 -6.09 -11.39
N LEU A 117 -0.49 -7.35 -11.53
CA LEU A 117 0.53 -7.75 -12.50
C LEU A 117 0.09 -7.50 -13.94
N ALA A 118 -1.16 -7.80 -14.28
CA ALA A 118 -1.75 -7.46 -15.58
C ALA A 118 -1.70 -5.94 -15.79
N SER A 119 -2.06 -5.15 -14.78
CA SER A 119 -2.01 -3.68 -14.87
C SER A 119 -0.58 -3.15 -15.08
N LEU A 120 0.40 -3.75 -14.42
CA LEU A 120 1.83 -3.46 -14.65
C LEU A 120 2.25 -3.80 -16.08
N HIS A 121 1.83 -4.95 -16.60
CA HIS A 121 2.10 -5.35 -17.98
C HIS A 121 1.54 -4.33 -18.98
N HIS A 122 0.26 -3.95 -18.84
CA HIS A 122 -0.38 -2.94 -19.69
C HIS A 122 0.29 -1.56 -19.59
N ALA A 123 0.92 -1.24 -18.46
CA ALA A 123 1.68 -0.02 -18.26
C ALA A 123 3.12 -0.09 -18.83
N GLY A 124 3.51 -1.19 -19.48
CA GLY A 124 4.83 -1.35 -20.10
C GLY A 124 5.94 -1.75 -19.13
N ALA A 125 5.60 -2.36 -17.99
CA ALA A 125 6.55 -2.68 -16.93
C ALA A 125 7.75 -3.51 -17.41
N ILE A 126 7.54 -4.49 -18.30
CA ILE A 126 8.60 -5.38 -18.80
C ILE A 126 9.77 -4.57 -19.39
N SER A 127 9.46 -3.60 -20.27
CA SER A 127 10.48 -2.76 -20.90
C SER A 127 11.22 -1.91 -19.87
N VAL A 128 10.48 -1.26 -18.98
CA VAL A 128 11.04 -0.40 -17.93
C VAL A 128 11.96 -1.18 -17.00
N ILE A 129 11.51 -2.33 -16.48
CA ILE A 129 12.28 -3.15 -15.53
C ILE A 129 13.54 -3.71 -16.20
N ARG A 130 13.45 -4.16 -17.46
CA ARG A 130 14.61 -4.67 -18.21
C ARG A 130 15.65 -3.57 -18.44
N SER A 131 15.21 -2.36 -18.74
CA SER A 131 16.09 -1.20 -18.96
C SER A 131 16.75 -0.65 -17.70
N ALA A 132 16.17 -0.92 -16.52
CA ALA A 132 16.70 -0.43 -15.26
C ALA A 132 18.09 -1.06 -14.98
N PRO A 133 19.14 -0.27 -14.68
CA PRO A 133 20.47 -0.82 -14.45
C PRO A 133 20.51 -1.64 -13.15
N ASN A 134 21.27 -2.73 -13.18
CA ASN A 134 21.62 -3.48 -11.97
C ASN A 134 22.45 -2.60 -11.02
N SER A 135 22.53 -3.00 -9.75
CA SER A 135 23.40 -2.36 -8.76
C SER A 135 24.63 -3.24 -8.54
N LEU A 136 25.80 -2.61 -8.41
CA LEU A 136 27.02 -3.31 -7.99
C LEU A 136 27.12 -3.43 -6.46
N GLU A 137 26.35 -2.62 -5.73
CA GLU A 137 26.42 -2.51 -4.27
C GLU A 137 25.21 -3.15 -3.59
N ASP A 138 24.06 -3.22 -4.27
CA ASP A 138 22.79 -3.64 -3.71
C ASP A 138 22.18 -4.82 -4.50
N ALA A 139 22.49 -6.03 -4.05
CA ALA A 139 22.00 -7.27 -4.65
C ALA A 139 20.45 -7.39 -4.65
N GLU A 140 19.75 -6.64 -3.81
CA GLU A 140 18.27 -6.67 -3.79
C GLU A 140 17.68 -6.10 -5.09
N VAL A 141 18.36 -5.14 -5.74
CA VAL A 141 17.92 -4.59 -7.03
C VAL A 141 17.78 -5.69 -8.08
N GLU A 142 18.81 -6.54 -8.20
CA GLU A 142 18.79 -7.66 -9.14
C GLU A 142 17.76 -8.72 -8.72
N ARG A 143 17.69 -9.03 -7.42
CA ARG A 143 16.71 -9.98 -6.88
C ARG A 143 15.26 -9.59 -7.23
N PHE A 144 14.88 -8.33 -7.01
CA PHE A 144 13.52 -7.87 -7.33
C PHE A 144 13.24 -7.90 -8.83
N LYS A 145 14.22 -7.50 -9.66
CA LYS A 145 14.09 -7.60 -11.12
C LYS A 145 13.83 -9.04 -11.57
N LEU A 146 14.59 -10.00 -11.05
CA LEU A 146 14.43 -11.42 -11.40
C LEU A 146 13.08 -11.96 -10.92
N SER A 147 12.65 -11.63 -9.71
CA SER A 147 11.33 -11.99 -9.17
C SER A 147 10.19 -11.46 -10.05
N LEU A 148 10.25 -10.18 -10.43
CA LEU A 148 9.28 -9.54 -11.32
C LEU A 148 9.24 -10.20 -12.70
N MET A 149 10.40 -10.44 -13.32
CA MET A 149 10.47 -11.07 -14.64
C MET A 149 9.92 -12.49 -14.61
N LYS A 150 10.21 -13.26 -13.54
CA LYS A 150 9.62 -14.58 -13.33
C LYS A 150 8.10 -14.51 -13.23
N ARG A 151 7.53 -13.54 -12.49
CA ARG A 151 6.08 -13.36 -12.38
C ARG A 151 5.42 -13.09 -13.75
N PHE A 152 6.03 -12.24 -14.59
CA PHE A 152 5.53 -12.02 -15.95
C PHE A 152 5.60 -13.28 -16.82
N GLN A 153 6.67 -14.08 -16.67
CA GLN A 153 6.85 -15.36 -17.35
C GLN A 153 5.81 -16.40 -16.94
N ASP A 154 5.52 -16.50 -15.64
CA ASP A 154 4.56 -17.47 -15.10
C ASP A 154 3.15 -17.26 -15.71
N LEU A 155 2.81 -16.02 -16.10
CA LEU A 155 1.55 -15.68 -16.81
C LEU A 155 1.73 -15.49 -18.33
N ARG A 156 2.89 -15.82 -18.89
CA ARG A 156 3.22 -15.76 -20.32
C ARG A 156 3.07 -14.37 -20.95
N TYR A 157 3.33 -13.34 -20.18
CA TYR A 157 3.29 -11.96 -20.68
C TYR A 157 4.49 -11.59 -21.55
N ASP A 158 5.63 -12.28 -21.38
CA ASP A 158 6.84 -12.03 -22.16
C ASP A 158 6.79 -12.58 -23.59
N ASP A 159 5.97 -13.62 -23.85
CA ASP A 159 5.73 -14.20 -25.18
C ASP A 159 5.14 -13.19 -26.19
N VAL A 160 4.43 -12.16 -25.72
CA VAL A 160 3.66 -11.23 -26.57
C VAL A 160 4.48 -9.99 -27.01
N SER A 161 5.72 -9.86 -26.54
CA SER A 161 6.54 -8.66 -26.75
C SER A 161 7.64 -8.78 -27.82
N SER A 162 7.43 -9.64 -28.83
CA SER A 162 8.30 -9.75 -30.03
C SER A 162 7.93 -8.76 -31.12
#